data_AF-A0A9D7EUB9-F1
#
_entry.id   AF-A0A9D7EUB9-F1
#
_cell.length_a   1.000
_cell.length_b   1.000
_cell.length_c   1.000
_cell.angle_alpha   90.00
_cell.angle_beta   90.00
_cell.angle_gamma   90.00
#
_symmetry.space_group_name_H-M   'P 1'
#
loop_
_entity.id
_entity.type
_entity.pdbx_description
1 polymer ?
#
loop_
_entity_poly.entity_id
_entity_poly.type
_entity_poly.pdbx_seq_one_letter_code
_entity_poly.pdbx_strand_id
1 'polypeptide(L)'
;MEWILHLSYKGKTFKQKAILEYKSRQIFRILVDGSKDSLLLENDYPAIRFKNSKRGVRWKIRKGKLDAADKDSAQLLVDIFSQLEFLMKKDFKEIYPDELFI
;
A
#
# COMPACT_ATOMS: atom_id res chain seq x y z
N MET A 1 -2.17 2.35 -12.38
CA MET A 1 -1.09 3.13 -11.70
C MET A 1 -0.17 2.14 -11.04
N GLU A 2 1.13 2.41 -11.10
CA GLU A 2 2.16 1.47 -10.65
C GLU A 2 3.24 2.22 -9.88
N TRP A 3 3.74 1.59 -8.83
CA TRP A 3 4.79 2.11 -7.99
C TRP A 3 5.90 1.07 -7.85
N ILE A 4 7.13 1.55 -7.65
CA ILE A 4 8.27 0.71 -7.33
C ILE A 4 8.61 0.95 -5.86
N LEU A 5 8.46 -0.09 -5.05
CA LEU A 5 8.82 -0.10 -3.64
C LEU A 5 10.26 -0.57 -3.47
N HIS A 6 11.00 0.05 -2.56
CA HIS A 6 12.37 -0.29 -2.23
C HIS A 6 12.39 -0.96 -0.86
N LEU A 7 12.24 -2.29 -0.83
CA LEU A 7 11.94 -3.03 0.40
C LEU A 7 13.19 -3.70 0.97
N SER A 8 13.21 -3.82 2.31
CA SER A 8 14.23 -4.59 3.03
C SER A 8 13.62 -5.82 3.73
N TYR A 9 14.18 -7.00 3.49
CA TYR A 9 13.77 -8.25 4.15
C TYR A 9 14.98 -9.14 4.40
N LYS A 10 15.15 -9.61 5.65
CA LYS A 10 16.26 -10.50 6.06
C LYS A 10 17.64 -10.00 5.61
N GLY A 11 17.88 -8.70 5.80
CA GLY A 11 19.14 -8.03 5.45
C GLY A 11 19.38 -7.83 3.95
N LYS A 12 18.41 -8.17 3.09
CA LYS A 12 18.49 -7.95 1.64
C LYS A 12 17.55 -6.85 1.21
N THR A 13 18.01 -6.00 0.31
CA THR A 13 17.18 -4.98 -0.34
C THR A 13 16.75 -5.45 -1.72
N PHE A 14 15.51 -5.14 -2.10
CA PHE A 14 14.95 -5.50 -3.39
C PHE A 14 13.94 -4.46 -3.85
N LYS A 15 13.73 -4.41 -5.16
CA LYS A 15 12.70 -3.57 -5.77
C LYS A 15 11.49 -4.42 -6.05
N GLN A 16 10.34 -3.93 -5.61
CA GLN A 16 9.09 -4.67 -5.75
C GLN A 16 8.02 -3.80 -6.39
N LYS A 17 7.34 -4.37 -7.38
CA LYS A 17 6.27 -3.67 -8.08
C LYS A 17 5.00 -3.69 -7.24
N ALA A 18 4.41 -2.53 -7.06
CA ALA A 18 3.11 -2.34 -6.43
C ALA A 18 2.13 -1.79 -7.46
N ILE A 19 1.05 -2.51 -7.71
CA ILE A 19 0.08 -2.22 -8.76
C ILE A 19 -1.24 -1.86 -8.10
N LEU A 20 -1.80 -0.71 -8.50
CA LEU A 20 -3.16 -0.36 -8.13
C LEU A 20 -4.15 -1.28 -8.87
N GLU A 21 -4.70 -2.26 -8.17
CA GLU A 21 -5.65 -3.23 -8.72
C GLU A 21 -7.08 -2.69 -8.72
N TYR A 22 -7.48 -2.00 -7.64
CA TYR A 22 -8.82 -1.46 -7.50
C TYR A 22 -8.81 -0.15 -6.72
N LYS A 23 -9.63 0.82 -7.15
CA LYS A 23 -9.88 2.04 -6.38
C LYS A 23 -11.36 2.41 -6.40
N SER A 24 -11.80 2.96 -5.28
CA SER A 24 -13.10 3.60 -5.09
C SER A 24 -12.94 4.73 -4.06
N ARG A 25 -14.02 5.47 -3.77
CA ARG A 25 -14.01 6.49 -2.70
C ARG A 25 -13.74 5.91 -1.30
N GLN A 26 -14.03 4.63 -1.07
CA GLN A 26 -14.00 4.00 0.26
C GLN A 26 -12.88 2.96 0.41
N ILE A 27 -12.49 2.31 -0.68
CA ILE A 27 -11.56 1.17 -0.68
C ILE A 27 -10.50 1.38 -1.75
N PHE A 28 -9.26 1.09 -1.38
CA PHE A 28 -8.11 0.94 -2.28
C PHE A 28 -7.57 -0.47 -2.20
N ARG A 29 -7.18 -1.08 -3.31
CA ARG A 29 -6.45 -2.34 -3.31
C ARG A 29 -5.18 -2.23 -4.12
N ILE A 30 -4.07 -2.60 -3.49
CA ILE A 30 -2.75 -2.61 -4.09
C ILE A 30 -2.24 -4.03 -4.04
N LEU A 31 -1.89 -4.56 -5.21
CA LEU A 31 -1.16 -5.81 -5.33
C LEU A 31 0.33 -5.48 -5.26
N VAL A 32 1.02 -5.97 -4.24
CA VAL A 32 2.49 -5.94 -4.18
C VAL A 32 2.97 -7.29 -4.65
N ASP A 33 3.58 -7.33 -5.83
CA ASP A 33 4.13 -8.58 -6.35
C ASP A 33 5.21 -9.11 -5.40
N GLY A 34 5.44 -10.40 -5.39
CA GLY A 34 6.59 -10.98 -4.72
C GLY A 34 7.25 -12.00 -5.61
N SER A 35 8.43 -12.47 -5.23
CA SER A 35 9.17 -13.47 -6.01
C SER A 35 8.47 -14.83 -6.09
N LYS A 36 7.61 -15.15 -5.12
CA LYS A 36 6.89 -16.44 -5.04
C LYS A 36 5.38 -16.29 -4.88
N ASP A 37 4.93 -15.24 -4.21
CA ASP A 37 3.53 -14.95 -3.95
C ASP A 37 3.33 -13.43 -3.93
N SER A 38 2.14 -12.97 -4.25
CA SER A 38 1.80 -11.54 -4.24
C SER A 38 0.94 -11.21 -3.03
N LEU A 39 1.17 -10.04 -2.43
CA LEU A 39 0.38 -9.53 -1.32
C LEU A 39 -0.69 -8.58 -1.84
N LEU A 40 -1.96 -8.93 -1.62
CA LEU A 40 -3.07 -8.01 -1.89
C LEU A 40 -3.38 -7.22 -0.62
N LEU A 41 -3.09 -5.93 -0.66
CA LEU A 41 -3.28 -4.99 0.43
C LEU A 41 -4.52 -4.14 0.18
N GLU A 42 -5.43 -4.10 1.12
CA GLU A 42 -6.61 -3.25 1.09
C GLU A 42 -6.50 -2.12 2.10
N ASN A 43 -6.82 -0.90 1.67
CA ASN A 43 -6.83 0.31 2.48
C ASN A 43 -8.26 0.84 2.58
N ASP A 44 -8.77 0.96 3.81
CA ASP A 44 -10.03 1.64 4.06
C ASP A 44 -9.77 3.16 4.12
N TYR A 45 -10.54 3.94 3.35
CA TYR A 45 -10.53 5.40 3.28
C TYR A 45 -9.31 6.08 2.63
N PRO A 46 -8.91 5.66 1.41
CA PRO A 46 -7.74 6.21 0.72
C PRO A 46 -7.90 7.67 0.25
N ALA A 47 -9.13 8.16 0.11
CA ALA A 47 -9.45 9.51 -0.36
C ALA A 47 -9.40 10.56 0.77
N ILE A 48 -9.14 10.16 2.02
CA ILE A 48 -9.01 11.10 3.12
C ILE A 48 -7.70 11.87 2.93
N ARG A 49 -7.79 13.19 2.70
CA ARG A 49 -6.62 14.09 2.77
C ARG A 49 -6.02 13.97 4.17
N PHE A 50 -4.87 13.31 4.25
CA PHE A 50 -4.10 13.01 5.47
C PHE A 50 -3.75 14.23 6.34
N LYS A 51 -4.03 15.46 5.91
CA LYS A 51 -3.65 16.68 6.62
C LYS A 51 -4.41 16.88 7.93
N ASN A 52 -5.68 16.46 8.04
CA ASN A 52 -6.57 16.79 9.18
C ASN A 52 -7.42 15.63 9.72
N SER A 53 -7.24 14.39 9.24
CA SER A 53 -8.08 13.27 9.66
C SER A 53 -7.54 12.53 10.87
N LYS A 54 -8.35 12.42 11.93
CA LYS A 54 -8.12 11.49 13.06
C LYS A 54 -8.41 10.03 12.70
N ARG A 55 -9.04 9.77 11.55
CA ARG A 55 -9.23 8.40 11.04
C ARG A 55 -7.90 7.95 10.45
N GLY A 56 -7.24 7.05 11.17
CA GLY A 56 -6.04 6.36 10.70
C GLY A 56 -6.36 5.51 9.48
N VAL A 57 -5.43 5.46 8.55
CA VAL A 57 -5.46 4.50 7.44
C VAL A 57 -5.33 3.10 8.02
N ARG A 58 -6.26 2.21 7.66
CA ARG A 58 -6.21 0.81 8.06
C ARG A 58 -5.88 -0.06 6.85
N TRP A 59 -4.70 -0.67 6.90
CA TRP A 59 -4.30 -1.68 5.93
C TRP A 59 -4.77 -3.06 6.37
N LYS A 60 -5.27 -3.85 5.41
CA LYS A 60 -5.67 -5.24 5.57
C LYS A 60 -4.98 -6.08 4.51
N ILE A 61 -4.45 -7.23 4.88
CA ILE A 61 -3.94 -8.21 3.92
C ILE A 61 -5.13 -9.07 3.51
N ARG A 62 -5.53 -8.99 2.24
CA ARG A 62 -6.66 -9.75 1.66
C ARG A 62 -6.22 -11.08 1.06
N LYS A 63 -4.98 -11.15 0.54
CA LYS A 63 -4.40 -12.35 -0.07
C LYS A 63 -2.87 -12.33 0.07
N GLY A 64 -2.29 -13.51 0.09
CA GLY A 64 -0.86 -13.78 0.14
C GLY A 64 -0.41 -14.30 1.50
N LYS A 65 0.61 -15.14 1.50
CA LYS A 65 1.20 -15.69 2.74
C LYS A 65 2.48 -14.94 3.10
N LEU A 66 2.50 -14.35 4.29
CA LEU A 66 3.74 -14.04 4.99
C LEU A 66 4.00 -15.19 5.95
N ASP A 67 4.93 -16.07 5.56
CA ASP A 67 5.35 -17.18 6.40
C ASP A 67 6.04 -16.61 7.65
N ALA A 68 5.44 -16.90 8.80
CA ALA A 68 5.80 -16.50 10.15
C ALA A 68 5.56 -15.02 10.51
N ALA A 69 4.96 -14.81 11.68
CA ALA A 69 4.96 -13.54 12.41
C ALA A 69 6.37 -13.26 12.98
N ASP A 70 7.39 -13.31 12.14
CA ASP A 70 8.75 -12.93 12.51
C ASP A 70 8.92 -11.41 12.40
N LYS A 71 9.90 -10.87 13.12
CA LYS A 71 10.19 -9.44 13.18
C LYS A 71 10.46 -8.86 11.78
N ASP A 72 11.09 -9.62 10.91
CA ASP A 72 11.43 -9.21 9.55
C ASP A 72 10.17 -9.06 8.68
N SER A 73 9.19 -9.94 8.82
CA SER A 73 7.92 -9.86 8.08
C SER A 73 7.08 -8.67 8.56
N ALA A 74 7.07 -8.40 9.86
CA ALA A 74 6.43 -7.20 10.40
C ALA A 74 7.12 -5.92 9.88
N GLN A 75 8.45 -5.89 9.87
CA GLN A 75 9.22 -4.76 9.36
C GLN A 75 8.99 -4.53 7.87
N LEU A 76 8.92 -5.61 7.08
CA LEU A 76 8.60 -5.56 5.65
C LEU A 76 7.23 -4.93 5.41
N LEU A 77 6.20 -5.33 6.16
CA LEU A 77 4.86 -4.74 6.06
C LEU A 77 4.86 -3.25 6.40
N VAL A 78 5.55 -2.86 7.49
CA VAL A 78 5.69 -1.45 7.88
C VAL A 78 6.36 -0.63 6.78
N ASP A 79 7.41 -1.17 6.16
CA ASP A 79 8.13 -0.51 5.07
C ASP A 79 7.24 -0.35 3.82
N ILE A 80 6.52 -1.42 3.44
CA ILE A 80 5.53 -1.39 2.35
C ILE A 80 4.48 -0.30 2.61
N PHE A 81 3.84 -0.30 3.79
CA PHE A 81 2.78 0.66 4.11
C PHE A 81 3.29 2.10 4.11
N SER A 82 4.48 2.35 4.69
CA SER A 82 5.05 3.69 4.78
C SER A 82 5.36 4.27 3.40
N GLN A 83 5.98 3.45 2.52
CA GLN A 83 6.30 3.88 1.16
C GLN A 83 5.03 4.09 0.32
N LEU A 84 4.06 3.18 0.41
CA LEU A 84 2.78 3.33 -0.30
C LEU A 84 2.04 4.58 0.16
N GLU A 85 1.99 4.87 1.46
CA GLU A 85 1.38 6.10 1.95
C GLU A 85 2.08 7.36 1.42
N PHE A 86 3.41 7.38 1.39
CA PHE A 86 4.17 8.49 0.84
C PHE A 86 3.87 8.71 -0.64
N LEU A 87 3.93 7.64 -1.44
CA LEU A 87 3.68 7.68 -2.88
C LEU A 87 2.22 8.06 -3.19
N MET A 88 1.25 7.48 -2.48
CA MET A 88 -0.16 7.82 -2.64
C MET A 88 -0.46 9.28 -2.26
N LYS A 89 0.22 9.85 -1.26
CA LYS A 89 0.09 11.27 -0.91
C LYS A 89 0.66 12.16 -2.02
N LYS A 90 1.80 11.78 -2.60
CA LYS A 90 2.44 12.51 -3.70
C LYS A 90 1.55 12.49 -4.96
N ASP A 91 1.03 11.32 -5.29
CA ASP A 91 0.27 11.08 -6.52
C ASP A 91 -1.25 11.22 -6.28
N PHE A 92 -1.66 11.82 -5.16
CA PHE A 92 -3.06 11.83 -4.71
C PHE A 92 -4.02 12.36 -5.77
N LYS A 93 -3.63 13.42 -6.51
CA LYS A 93 -4.45 14.03 -7.55
C LYS A 93 -4.64 13.13 -8.77
N GLU A 94 -3.67 12.29 -9.07
CA GLU A 94 -3.74 11.32 -10.17
C GLU A 94 -4.61 10.12 -9.74
N ILE A 95 -4.55 9.75 -8.46
CA ILE A 95 -5.39 8.70 -7.90
C ILE A 95 -6.85 9.16 -7.78
N TYR A 96 -7.08 10.39 -7.32
CA TYR A 96 -8.41 10.99 -7.12
C TYR A 96 -8.48 12.37 -7.80
N PRO A 97 -8.74 12.41 -9.13
CA PRO A 97 -9.01 13.67 -9.80
C PRO A 97 -10.26 14.33 -9.20
N ASP A 98 -10.26 15.67 -9.15
CA ASP A 98 -11.25 16.49 -8.43
C ASP A 98 -12.72 16.24 -8.86
N GLU A 99 -12.94 15.61 -10.02
CA GLU A 99 -14.25 15.17 -10.52
C GLU A 99 -14.95 14.13 -9.61
N LEU A 100 -14.22 13.49 -8.70
CA LEU A 100 -14.76 12.52 -7.75
C LEU A 100 -15.26 13.14 -6.44
N PHE A 101 -15.26 14.47 -6.28
CA PHE A 101 -15.73 15.15 -5.06
C PHE A 101 -16.93 16.08 -5.25
N ILE A 102 -17.61 15.99 -6.40
CA ILE A 102 -18.93 16.58 -6.64
C ILE A 102 -20.01 15.70 -6.01
#